data_AF-A0A7C2AW74-F1
#
_entry.id   AF-A0A7C2AW74-F1
#
_cell.length_a   1.000
_cell.length_b   1.000
_cell.length_c   1.000
_cell.angle_alpha   90.00
_cell.angle_beta   90.00
_cell.angle_gamma   90.00
#
_symmetry.space_group_name_H-M   'P 1'
#
loop_
_entity.id
_entity.type
_entity.pdbx_description
1 polymer ?
#
loop_
_entity_poly.entity_id
_entity_poly.type
_entity_poly.pdbx_seq_one_letter_code
_entity_poly.pdbx_strand_id
1 'polypeptide(L)' 'MMKIFLFIFTLVILILGASFTLLNAEPVQVNYYFGTAEVALSVVLVGTLVVGALIGVSATMGKLLCLKLQLSRLRRS' A
#
# COMPACT_ATOMS: atom_id res chain seq x y z
N MET A 1 9.57 15.77 19.55
CA MET A 1 10.06 15.98 18.16
C MET A 1 9.46 14.95 17.19
N MET A 2 9.92 13.69 17.14
CA MET A 2 9.44 12.69 16.15
C MET A 2 7.92 12.44 16.16
N LYS A 3 7.29 12.40 17.33
CA LYS A 3 5.83 12.18 17.45
C LYS A 3 5.00 13.31 16.80
N ILE A 4 5.47 14.55 16.94
CA ILE A 4 4.81 15.73 16.35
C ILE A 4 4.98 15.71 14.84
N PHE A 5 6.18 15.38 14.34
CA PHE A 5 6.41 15.24 12.91
C PHE A 5 5.53 14.15 12.28
N LEU A 6 5.43 12.99 12.94
CA LEU A 6 4.57 11.89 12.48
C LEU A 6 3.08 12.28 12.51
N PHE A 7 2.66 13.03 13.53
CA PHE A 7 1.31 13.57 13.60
C PHE A 7 1.02 14.54 12.44
N ILE A 8 1.89 15.52 12.20
CA ILE A 8 1.77 16.47 11.08
C ILE A 8 1.73 15.72 9.75
N PHE A 9 2.64 14.77 9.54
CA PHE A 9 2.69 13.96 8.33
C PHE A 9 1.39 13.16 8.11
N THR A 10 0.86 12.54 9.17
CA THR A 10 -0.41 11.81 9.11
C THR A 10 -1.57 12.75 8.76
N LEU A 11 -1.58 13.95 9.34
CA LEU A 11 -2.62 14.96 9.10
C LEU A 11 -2.57 15.47 7.64
N VAL A 12 -1.38 15.68 7.09
CA VAL A 12 -1.19 16.02 5.67
C VAL A 12 -1.72 14.91 4.76
N ILE A 13 -1.37 13.64 5.04
CA ILE A 13 -1.88 12.51 4.26
C ILE A 13 -3.41 12.44 4.33
N LEU A 14 -3.99 12.64 5.50
CA LEU A 14 -5.44 12.61 5.69
C LEU A 14 -6.14 13.68 4.85
N ILE A 15 -5.63 14.93 4.89
CA ILE A 15 -6.19 16.04 4.11
C ILE A 15 -6.07 15.76 2.61
N LEU A 16 -4.92 15.24 2.16
CA LEU A 16 -4.72 14.89 0.76
C LEU A 16 -5.65 13.78 0.31
N GLY A 17 -5.81 12.71 1.09
CA GLY A 17 -6.72 11.60 0.79
C GLY A 17 -8.18 12.03 0.76
N ALA A 18 -8.60 12.87 1.70
CA ALA A 18 -9.95 13.43 1.73
C ALA A 18 -10.21 14.33 0.52
N SER A 19 -9.31 15.27 0.23
CA SER A 19 -9.39 16.15 -0.94
C SER A 19 -9.42 15.36 -2.24
N PHE A 20 -8.57 14.35 -2.36
CA PHE A 20 -8.53 13.47 -3.53
C PHE A 20 -9.86 12.75 -3.75
N THR A 21 -10.45 12.21 -2.68
CA THR A 21 -11.73 11.49 -2.74
C THR A 21 -12.88 12.42 -3.14
N LEU A 22 -12.90 13.65 -2.61
CA LEU A 22 -13.94 14.64 -2.94
C LEU A 22 -13.81 15.15 -4.38
N LEU A 23 -12.59 15.47 -4.82
CA LEU A 23 -12.32 15.97 -6.17
C LEU A 23 -12.53 14.89 -7.24
N ASN A 24 -12.37 13.61 -6.88
CA ASN A 24 -12.52 12.47 -7.78
C ASN A 24 -13.65 11.55 -7.29
N ALA A 25 -14.76 12.16 -6.87
CA ALA A 25 -15.94 11.42 -6.41
C ALA A 25 -16.70 10.75 -7.56
N GLU A 26 -16.47 11.19 -8.80
CA GLU A 26 -17.08 10.57 -9.96
C GLU A 26 -16.62 9.11 -10.14
N PRO A 27 -17.56 8.18 -10.35
CA PRO A 27 -17.23 6.79 -10.59
C PRO A 27 -16.53 6.63 -11.94
N VAL A 28 -15.50 5.78 -11.96
CA VAL A 28 -14.75 5.42 -13.17
C VAL A 28 -15.11 4.00 -13.54
N GLN A 29 -15.29 3.76 -14.84
CA GLN A 29 -15.51 2.43 -15.38
C GLN A 29 -14.19 1.65 -15.46
N VAL A 30 -14.14 0.50 -14.80
CA VAL A 30 -13.03 -0.44 -14.86
C VAL A 30 -13.47 -1.66 -15.66
N ASN A 31 -12.81 -1.89 -16.79
CA ASN A 31 -13.08 -3.02 -17.67
C ASN A 31 -12.16 -4.20 -17.29
N TYR A 32 -12.74 -5.21 -16.65
CA TYR A 32 -12.08 -6.47 -16.35
C TYR A 32 -12.30 -7.48 -17.48
N TYR A 33 -11.47 -8.54 -17.50
CA TYR A 33 -11.58 -9.62 -18.48
C TYR A 33 -12.97 -10.28 -18.55
N PHE A 34 -13.72 -10.25 -17.45
CA PHE A 34 -15.03 -10.91 -17.32
C PHE A 34 -16.19 -9.94 -17.04
N GLY A 35 -16.01 -8.63 -17.21
CA GLY A 35 -17.08 -7.66 -16.99
C GLY A 35 -16.57 -6.24 -16.71
N THR A 36 -17.51 -5.33 -16.46
CA THR A 36 -17.22 -3.92 -16.18
C THR A 36 -17.75 -3.54 -14.81
N ALA A 37 -16.98 -2.76 -14.05
CA ALA A 37 -17.40 -2.25 -12.75
C ALA A 37 -17.26 -0.72 -12.71
N GLU A 38 -18.25 -0.03 -12.15
CA GLU A 38 -18.17 1.41 -11.90
C GLU A 38 -17.80 1.64 -10.44
N VAL A 39 -16.62 2.22 -10.20
CA VAL A 39 -16.08 2.39 -8.86
C VAL A 39 -15.38 3.74 -8.77
N ALA A 40 -15.46 4.41 -7.61
CA ALA A 40 -14.72 5.64 -7.38
C ALA A 40 -13.21 5.45 -7.62
N LEU A 41 -12.58 6.43 -8.27
CA LEU A 41 -11.15 6.37 -8.62
C LEU A 41 -10.26 6.13 -7.39
N SER A 42 -10.60 6.73 -6.26
CA SER A 42 -9.90 6.56 -4.99
C SER A 42 -9.85 5.11 -4.53
N VAL A 43 -10.94 4.36 -4.67
CA VAL A 43 -11.02 2.96 -4.27
C VAL A 43 -10.12 2.10 -5.16
N VAL A 44 -10.12 2.35 -6.46
CA VAL A 44 -9.26 1.64 -7.41
C VAL A 44 -7.78 1.88 -7.09
N LEU A 45 -7.39 3.13 -6.84
CA LEU A 45 -6.00 3.48 -6.51
C LEU A 45 -5.55 2.90 -5.16
N VAL A 46 -6.38 3.01 -4.12
CA VAL A 46 -6.04 2.42 -2.81
C VAL A 46 -5.98 0.90 -2.91
N GLY A 47 -6.94 0.27 -3.57
CA GLY A 47 -6.97 -1.19 -3.76
C GLY A 47 -5.74 -1.69 -4.52
N THR A 48 -5.39 -1.05 -5.63
CA THR A 48 -4.18 -1.42 -6.41
C THR A 48 -2.90 -1.21 -5.61
N LEU A 49 -2.79 -0.13 -4.83
CA LEU A 49 -1.64 0.12 -3.96
C LEU A 49 -1.51 -0.95 -2.87
N VAL A 50 -2.61 -1.33 -2.22
CA VAL A 50 -2.62 -2.40 -1.21
C VAL A 50 -2.22 -3.74 -1.82
N VAL A 51 -2.79 -4.10 -2.98
CA VAL A 51 -2.45 -5.35 -3.68
C VAL A 51 -0.98 -5.35 -4.07
N GLY A 52 -0.46 -4.26 -4.65
CA GLY A 52 0.94 -4.12 -5.00
C GLY A 52 1.87 -4.24 -3.80
N ALA A 53 1.52 -3.60 -2.68
CA ALA A 53 2.29 -3.69 -1.44
C ALA A 53 2.31 -5.12 -0.88
N LEU A 54 1.18 -5.82 -0.87
CA LEU A 54 1.10 -7.21 -0.44
C LEU A 54 1.95 -8.14 -1.32
N ILE A 55 1.91 -7.94 -2.64
CA ILE A 55 2.76 -8.67 -3.58
C ILE A 55 4.24 -8.40 -3.30
N GLY A 56 4.62 -7.12 -3.14
CA GLY A 56 6.00 -6.72 -2.86
C GLY A 56 6.55 -7.29 -1.54
N VAL A 57 5.74 -7.25 -0.48
CA VAL A 57 6.08 -7.87 0.82
C VAL A 57 6.23 -9.38 0.65
N SER A 58 5.28 -10.03 -0.01
CA SER A 58 5.32 -11.49 -0.22
C SER A 58 6.56 -11.92 -1.03
N ALA A 59 6.90 -11.17 -2.08
CA ALA A 59 8.07 -11.43 -2.92
C ALA A 59 9.40 -11.28 -2.16
N THR A 60 9.47 -10.37 -1.18
CA THR A 60 10.69 -10.12 -0.40
C THR A 60 10.79 -10.95 0.88
N MET A 61 9.66 -11.38 1.44
CA MET A 61 9.59 -12.12 2.70
C MET A 61 10.43 -13.41 2.68
N GLY A 62 10.35 -14.20 1.60
CA GLY A 62 11.11 -15.47 1.50
C GLY A 62 12.62 -15.26 1.57
N LYS A 63 13.14 -14.24 0.86
CA LYS A 63 14.56 -13.88 0.91
C LYS A 63 14.97 -13.38 2.29
N LEU A 64 14.16 -12.53 2.92
CA LEU A 64 14.40 -12.02 4.27
C LEU A 64 14.45 -13.15 5.31
N LEU A 65 13.54 -14.12 5.21
CA LEU A 65 13.54 -15.30 6.09
C LEU A 65 14.79 -16.16 5.86
N CYS A 66 15.13 -16.45 4.61
CA CYS A 66 16.34 -17.21 4.28
C CYS A 66 17.60 -16.52 4.82
N LEU A 67 17.71 -15.21 4.62
CA LEU A 67 18.83 -14.41 5.12
C LEU A 67 18.92 -14.45 6.65
N LYS A 68 17.79 -14.31 7.37
CA LYS A 68 17.76 -14.42 8.83
C LYS A 68 18.21 -15.80 9.31
N LEU A 69 17.79 -16.88 8.63
CA LEU A 69 18.22 -18.24 8.95
C LEU A 69 19.72 -18.45 8.74
N GLN A 70 20.28 -17.92 7.64
CA GLN A 70 21.72 -17.99 7.38
C GLN A 70 22.54 -17.21 8.42
N LEU A 71 22.10 -16.00 8.78
CA LEU A 71 22.74 -15.19 9.84
C LEU A 71 22.74 -15.91 11.19
N SER A 72 21.64 -16.60 11.54
CA SER A 72 21.58 -17.39 12.78
C SER A 72 22.55 -18.57 12.79
N ARG A 73 22.87 -19.16 11.64
CA ARG A 73 23.85 -20.25 11.52
C ARG A 73 25.28 -19.73 11.65
N LEU A 74 25.61 -18.63 10.96
CA LEU A 74 26.93 -18.00 11.04
C LEU A 74 27.26 -17.47 12.44
N ARG A 75 26.27 -17.01 13.21
CA ARG A 75 26.49 -16.54 14.58
C ARG A 75 26.81 -17.66 15.58
N ARG A 76 26.62 -18.92 15.19
CA ARG A 76 26.77 -20.10 16.06
C ARG A 76 28.10 -20.85 15.84
N SER A 77 28.84 -20.48 14.80
CA SER A 77 30.21 -20.90 14.50
C SER A 77 31.20 -19.83 14.93
#